data_AF-A0A8E2ENF4-F1
#
_entry.id   AF-A0A8E2ENF4-F1
#
_cell.length_a   1.000
_cell.length_b   1.000
_cell.length_c   1.000
_cell.angle_alpha   90.00
_cell.angle_beta   90.00
_cell.angle_gamma   90.00
#
_symmetry.space_group_name_H-M   'P 1'
#
loop_
_entity.id
_entity.type
_entity.pdbx_description
1 polymer ?
#
loop_
_entity_poly.entity_id
_entity_poly.type
_entity_poly.pdbx_seq_one_letter_code
_entity_poly.pdbx_strand_id
1 'polypeptide(L)'
;MRLNASRKPQFRSQIVSPQLCDDIIAYIGPSLQKHKNCDILDINPGIGIWSSELHNFLQPRSHILLESQPEFYKPFLEELSNKPGSKYKLLIGDTGDFATYERLINEGQFPNQTRLNPGDPRLNQLNNTLLVTGSFAYDPVMPGLGFSSMARQVFSQFAKSAWSNELFHAYGHVRMLLWATTDDSQFLVPRSVTQPQKFPMLLQKICTTNVIASPISLPRVSGRQGASRDFRTELEGSAQVFAAMQRAGLEIPVHRRDALCTFAHKFFGKFAANSDLGVQGSLDALIEFERQGMSMQGLLPETVREQVALEEEIAKGIRKEFEIKPVTSTKKPKPILSVDGKRLARLRIQNRAAQKKREMRSALVDKAEEIYQMECFVLTTKSKAGKRETKAKLDVLNAEYKTEKNALNRLDQSLVDTEFDDRLAVRSPLHRLEWDKRSFEPLLIHDNEVWPNSRTALLDMTPKPRPEGESFRDVEYYQDILIPILANGSLTVPQALGSIAPGASQLIEEVPALRDPAKGGRLNMDHFRARMLRGEILDGLVKAYREWPFRPPETDHPKYFQAMSTGTLMLDRR
;
A
#
# COMPACT_ATOMS: atom_id res chain seq x y z
N MET A 1 -21.52 29.97 -14.36
CA MET A 1 -21.51 29.68 -12.92
C MET A 1 -22.83 29.00 -12.54
N ARG A 2 -22.90 27.66 -12.61
CA ARG A 2 -24.03 26.88 -12.08
C ARG A 2 -23.57 26.29 -10.75
N LEU A 3 -24.05 26.87 -9.65
CA LEU A 3 -23.86 26.32 -8.31
C LEU A 3 -24.70 25.05 -8.21
N ASN A 4 -24.05 23.88 -8.27
CA ASN A 4 -24.72 22.61 -7.97
C ASN A 4 -25.06 22.57 -6.47
N ALA A 5 -26.34 22.75 -6.17
CA ALA A 5 -26.93 22.56 -4.86
C ALA A 5 -26.98 21.05 -4.50
N SER A 6 -25.89 20.51 -3.95
CA SER A 6 -25.89 19.31 -3.07
C SER A 6 -24.50 18.91 -2.53
N ARG A 7 -23.44 19.72 -2.64
CA ARG A 7 -22.15 19.35 -2.06
C ARG A 7 -22.23 19.45 -0.53
N LYS A 8 -22.19 18.30 0.15
CA LYS A 8 -21.90 18.27 1.60
C LYS A 8 -20.64 19.12 1.84
N PRO A 9 -20.58 19.92 2.92
CA PRO A 9 -19.35 20.61 3.27
C PRO A 9 -18.23 19.57 3.41
N GLN A 10 -17.17 19.74 2.62
CA GLN A 10 -15.98 18.89 2.69
C GLN A 10 -15.09 19.48 3.78
N PHE A 11 -14.89 18.74 4.87
CA PHE A 11 -13.98 19.15 5.93
C PHE A 11 -12.62 18.51 5.69
N ARG A 12 -11.55 19.22 6.07
CA ARG A 12 -10.20 18.67 6.09
C ARG A 12 -9.85 18.31 7.51
N SER A 13 -9.42 17.08 7.70
CA SER A 13 -8.99 16.58 8.99
C SER A 13 -7.69 17.25 9.43
N GLN A 14 -7.66 17.64 10.70
CA GLN A 14 -6.59 18.38 11.34
C GLN A 14 -5.88 17.49 12.33
N ILE A 15 -4.55 17.54 12.34
CA ILE A 15 -3.75 16.93 13.40
C ILE A 15 -3.82 17.85 14.63
N VAL A 16 -4.37 17.35 15.73
CA VAL A 16 -4.62 18.13 16.95
C VAL A 16 -3.73 17.74 18.14
N SER A 17 -2.84 16.76 17.96
CA SER A 17 -1.94 16.26 19.00
C SER A 17 -0.49 16.69 18.74
N PRO A 18 0.07 17.64 19.51
CA PRO A 18 1.49 17.96 19.47
C PRO A 18 2.38 16.74 19.77
N GLN A 19 1.97 15.90 20.73
CA GLN A 19 2.71 14.68 21.08
C GLN A 19 2.83 13.72 19.88
N LEU A 20 1.79 13.60 19.04
CA LEU A 20 1.87 12.81 17.81
C LEU A 20 2.91 13.37 16.86
N CYS A 21 2.92 14.69 16.65
CA CYS A 21 3.90 15.36 15.81
C CYS A 21 5.33 15.13 16.32
N ASP A 22 5.55 15.28 17.63
CA ASP A 22 6.85 15.05 18.28
C ASP A 22 7.33 13.61 18.10
N ASP A 23 6.46 12.62 18.35
CA ASP A 23 6.77 11.21 18.19
C ASP A 23 7.13 10.89 16.73
N ILE A 24 6.37 11.42 15.77
CA ILE A 24 6.65 11.26 14.34
C ILE A 24 8.00 11.89 13.99
N ILE A 25 8.22 13.14 14.37
CA ILE A 25 9.45 13.89 14.05
C ILE A 25 10.66 13.23 14.69
N ALA A 26 10.56 12.73 15.92
CA ALA A 26 11.62 11.96 16.56
C ALA A 26 11.92 10.66 15.78
N TYR A 27 10.87 9.94 15.37
CA TYR A 27 10.98 8.65 14.69
C TYR A 27 11.65 8.74 13.31
N ILE A 28 11.24 9.71 12.48
CA ILE A 28 11.83 9.93 11.14
C ILE A 28 12.94 11.00 11.14
N GLY A 29 13.21 11.60 12.28
CA GLY A 29 14.12 12.72 12.50
C GLY A 29 15.51 12.53 11.89
N PRO A 30 16.17 11.37 12.06
CA PRO A 30 17.46 11.09 11.43
C PRO A 30 17.44 11.29 9.91
N SER A 31 16.36 10.89 9.24
CA SER A 31 16.21 11.08 7.78
C SER A 31 15.90 12.54 7.40
N LEU A 32 15.33 13.32 8.32
CA LEU A 32 14.95 14.72 8.12
C LEU A 32 16.09 15.71 8.41
N GLN A 33 17.13 15.31 9.15
CA GLN A 33 18.27 16.20 9.48
C GLN A 33 18.88 16.90 8.27
N LYS A 34 18.91 16.23 7.11
CA LYS A 34 19.42 16.81 5.85
C LYS A 34 18.63 18.02 5.35
N HIS A 35 17.42 18.27 5.88
CA HIS A 35 16.57 19.42 5.57
C HIS A 35 16.61 20.50 6.67
N LYS A 36 17.54 20.46 7.63
CA LYS A 36 17.74 21.59 8.53
C LYS A 36 18.06 22.85 7.70
N ASN A 37 17.48 23.99 8.07
CA ASN A 37 17.67 25.25 7.34
C ASN A 37 17.22 25.18 5.86
N CYS A 38 16.23 24.34 5.53
CA CYS A 38 15.60 24.31 4.20
C CYS A 38 14.56 25.44 4.02
N ASP A 39 14.00 25.58 2.83
CA ASP A 39 12.68 26.21 2.65
C ASP A 39 11.59 25.12 2.77
N ILE A 40 10.41 25.49 3.26
CA ILE A 40 9.26 24.60 3.38
C ILE A 40 8.08 25.17 2.60
N LEU A 41 7.45 24.34 1.76
CA LEU A 41 6.11 24.57 1.24
C LEU A 41 5.13 23.68 2.00
N ASP A 42 4.26 24.29 2.80
CA ASP A 42 3.22 23.60 3.56
C ASP A 42 1.85 23.88 2.93
N ILE A 43 1.28 22.82 2.36
CA ILE A 43 0.06 22.86 1.58
C ILE A 43 -1.08 22.46 2.50
N ASN A 44 -2.11 23.30 2.60
CA ASN A 44 -3.27 23.05 3.46
C ASN A 44 -2.88 22.82 4.94
N PRO A 45 -2.10 23.73 5.57
CA PRO A 45 -1.60 23.56 6.93
C PRO A 45 -2.72 23.54 7.98
N GLY A 46 -3.89 24.12 7.66
CA GLY A 46 -5.04 24.15 8.54
C GLY A 46 -4.77 24.85 9.86
N ILE A 47 -4.86 24.14 10.99
CA ILE A 47 -4.60 24.76 12.31
C ILE A 47 -3.11 24.92 12.64
N GLY A 48 -2.20 24.44 11.79
CA GLY A 48 -0.76 24.75 11.88
C GLY A 48 0.02 24.05 12.99
N ILE A 49 -0.53 23.04 13.67
CA ILE A 49 0.19 22.27 14.72
C ILE A 49 1.35 21.47 14.11
N TRP A 50 1.07 20.64 13.09
CA TRP A 50 2.12 19.91 12.36
C TRP A 50 3.16 20.86 11.77
N SER A 51 2.70 21.96 11.16
CA SER A 51 3.55 23.02 10.60
C SER A 51 4.50 23.59 11.66
N SER A 52 3.98 23.86 12.86
CA SER A 52 4.74 24.43 13.98
C SER A 52 5.82 23.48 14.47
N GLU A 53 5.48 22.20 14.71
CA GLU A 53 6.46 21.24 15.19
C GLU A 53 7.53 20.92 14.14
N LEU A 54 7.14 20.79 12.87
CA LEU A 54 8.09 20.58 11.79
C LEU A 54 9.03 21.79 11.62
N HIS A 55 8.52 23.00 11.76
CA HIS A 55 9.32 24.22 11.72
C HIS A 55 10.29 24.32 12.91
N ASN A 56 9.83 24.01 14.12
CA ASN A 56 10.66 24.00 15.33
C ASN A 56 11.81 23.01 15.17
N PHE A 57 11.52 21.84 14.61
CA PHE A 57 12.56 20.88 14.31
C PHE A 57 13.47 21.38 13.18
N LEU A 58 12.97 21.73 12.01
CA LEU A 58 13.83 22.00 10.84
C LEU A 58 14.54 23.35 10.87
N GLN A 59 14.03 24.32 11.63
CA GLN A 59 14.54 25.69 11.68
C GLN A 59 14.73 26.28 10.26
N PRO A 60 13.68 26.30 9.42
CA PRO A 60 13.80 26.63 8.00
C PRO A 60 14.25 28.07 7.78
N ARG A 61 14.67 28.41 6.55
CA ARG A 61 14.94 29.79 6.09
C ARG A 61 13.64 30.52 5.75
N SER A 62 12.69 29.79 5.17
CA SER A 62 11.35 30.26 4.83
C SER A 62 10.34 29.11 4.96
N HIS A 63 9.14 29.41 5.43
CA HIS A 63 8.05 28.44 5.56
C HIS A 63 6.77 29.01 4.96
N ILE A 64 6.46 28.64 3.71
CA ILE A 64 5.24 29.09 3.03
C ILE A 64 4.07 28.24 3.50
N LEU A 65 3.03 28.89 4.01
CA LEU A 65 1.75 28.31 4.40
C LEU A 65 0.75 28.60 3.27
N LEU A 66 0.48 27.63 2.39
CA LEU A 66 -0.47 27.75 1.29
C LEU A 66 -1.83 27.18 1.69
N GLU A 67 -2.82 28.04 1.94
CA GLU A 67 -4.14 27.63 2.44
C GLU A 67 -5.26 27.87 1.42
N SER A 68 -6.07 26.84 1.17
CA SER A 68 -7.22 26.89 0.27
C SER A 68 -8.53 27.32 0.94
N GLN A 69 -8.62 27.21 2.27
CA GLN A 69 -9.81 27.51 3.07
C GLN A 69 -9.52 28.60 4.12
N PRO A 70 -9.18 29.84 3.69
CA PRO A 70 -8.83 30.93 4.60
C PRO A 70 -9.95 31.26 5.59
N GLU A 71 -11.21 31.05 5.23
CA GLU A 71 -12.38 31.33 6.08
C GLU A 71 -12.37 30.56 7.39
N PHE A 72 -11.72 29.39 7.44
CA PHE A 72 -11.62 28.58 8.65
C PHE A 72 -10.26 28.70 9.33
N TYR A 73 -9.19 28.77 8.53
CA TYR A 73 -7.84 28.53 9.03
C TYR A 73 -6.95 29.76 9.12
N LYS A 74 -7.31 30.85 8.43
CA LYS A 74 -6.52 32.08 8.42
C LYS A 74 -6.19 32.61 9.83
N PRO A 75 -7.12 32.65 10.82
CA PRO A 75 -6.79 33.16 12.16
C PRO A 75 -5.64 32.39 12.82
N PHE A 76 -5.64 31.06 12.74
CA PHE A 76 -4.58 30.21 13.31
C PHE A 76 -3.23 30.42 12.62
N LEU A 77 -3.24 30.57 11.30
CA LEU A 77 -2.01 30.72 10.52
C LEU A 77 -1.41 32.12 10.64
N GLU A 78 -2.25 33.14 10.82
CA GLU A 78 -1.80 34.52 11.08
C GLU A 78 -1.09 34.66 12.44
N GLU A 79 -1.48 33.88 13.44
CA GLU A 79 -0.74 33.79 14.71
C GLU A 79 0.71 33.32 14.52
N LEU A 80 0.98 32.52 13.49
CA LEU A 80 2.33 32.08 13.13
C LEU A 80 3.05 33.11 12.25
N SER A 81 2.40 33.61 11.21
CA SER A 81 3.02 34.51 10.22
C SER A 81 3.26 35.93 10.71
N ASN A 82 2.43 36.44 11.62
CA ASN A 82 2.51 37.85 12.03
C ASN A 82 3.47 38.10 13.20
N LYS A 83 4.10 37.04 13.75
CA LYS A 83 5.12 37.19 14.79
C LYS A 83 6.31 38.01 14.25
N PRO A 84 6.88 38.94 15.05
CA PRO A 84 8.09 39.65 14.64
C PRO A 84 9.23 38.68 14.29
N GLY A 85 9.83 38.86 13.11
CA GLY A 85 10.90 37.97 12.62
C GLY A 85 10.42 36.58 12.21
N SER A 86 9.11 36.37 12.09
CA SER A 86 8.55 35.10 11.60
C SER A 86 9.09 34.77 10.22
N LYS A 87 9.50 33.51 10.06
CA LYS A 87 9.87 32.95 8.75
C LYS A 87 8.67 32.32 8.04
N TYR A 88 7.50 32.34 8.65
CA TYR A 88 6.27 31.88 8.03
C TYR A 88 5.72 32.95 7.07
N LYS A 89 5.22 32.51 5.91
CA LYS A 89 4.55 33.36 4.94
C LYS A 89 3.22 32.74 4.54
N LEU A 90 2.12 33.35 4.98
CA LEU A 90 0.78 32.90 4.61
C LEU A 90 0.42 33.37 3.19
N LEU A 91 0.06 32.42 2.34
CA LEU A 91 -0.45 32.62 0.99
C LEU A 91 -1.79 31.89 0.85
N ILE A 92 -2.74 32.53 0.18
CA ILE A 92 -4.07 31.97 -0.05
C ILE A 92 -4.17 31.54 -1.51
N GLY A 93 -4.62 30.32 -1.76
CA GLY A 93 -4.76 29.80 -3.12
C GLY A 93 -5.39 28.40 -3.19
N ASP A 94 -5.96 28.07 -4.34
CA ASP A 94 -6.52 26.73 -4.57
C ASP A 94 -5.40 25.70 -4.70
N THR A 95 -5.34 24.77 -3.75
CA THR A 95 -4.31 23.73 -3.67
C THR A 95 -4.60 22.53 -4.57
N GLY A 96 -5.80 22.44 -5.15
CA GLY A 96 -6.15 21.50 -6.21
C GLY A 96 -5.81 22.01 -7.62
N ASP A 97 -5.59 23.32 -7.79
CA ASP A 97 -5.17 23.93 -9.05
C ASP A 97 -3.63 23.92 -9.18
N PHE A 98 -3.12 23.16 -10.15
CA PHE A 98 -1.67 23.05 -10.34
C PHE A 98 -1.02 24.38 -10.79
N ALA A 99 -1.78 25.27 -11.43
CA ALA A 99 -1.29 26.60 -11.79
C ALA A 99 -0.98 27.46 -10.56
N THR A 100 -1.55 27.16 -9.39
CA THR A 100 -1.18 27.80 -8.12
C THR A 100 0.30 27.60 -7.80
N TYR A 101 0.82 26.38 -7.94
CA TYR A 101 2.23 26.10 -7.65
C TYR A 101 3.17 26.73 -8.68
N GLU A 102 2.77 26.76 -9.95
CA GLU A 102 3.52 27.46 -11.01
C GLU A 102 3.64 28.95 -10.71
N ARG A 103 2.55 29.60 -10.28
CA ARG A 103 2.58 31.00 -9.84
C ARG A 103 3.54 31.22 -8.68
N LEU A 104 3.51 30.37 -7.64
CA LEU A 104 4.44 30.49 -6.51
C LEU A 104 5.91 30.48 -6.96
N ILE A 105 6.24 29.65 -7.93
CA ILE A 105 7.59 29.54 -8.47
C ILE A 105 7.95 30.77 -9.30
N ASN A 106 7.07 31.15 -10.24
CA ASN A 106 7.31 32.25 -11.16
C ASN A 106 7.35 33.61 -10.47
N GLU A 107 6.61 33.78 -9.38
CA GLU A 107 6.61 35.00 -8.55
C GLU A 107 7.78 35.06 -7.56
N GLY A 108 8.68 34.06 -7.56
CA GLY A 108 9.87 34.08 -6.71
C GLY A 108 9.55 33.92 -5.21
N GLN A 109 8.49 33.19 -4.87
CA GLN A 109 8.11 32.96 -3.46
C GLN A 109 9.17 32.15 -2.70
N PHE A 110 10.06 31.45 -3.42
CA PHE A 110 11.20 30.71 -2.86
C PHE A 110 12.54 31.39 -3.22
N PRO A 111 12.91 32.49 -2.55
CA PRO A 111 14.08 33.30 -2.94
C PRO A 111 15.42 32.58 -2.77
N ASN A 112 15.47 31.53 -1.95
CA ASN A 112 16.68 30.72 -1.74
C ASN A 112 16.74 29.49 -2.67
N GLN A 113 15.78 29.34 -3.58
CA GLN A 113 15.75 28.30 -4.60
C GLN A 113 16.11 28.91 -5.96
N THR A 114 16.75 28.12 -6.81
CA THR A 114 17.12 28.54 -8.17
C THR A 114 16.53 27.57 -9.17
N ARG A 115 15.65 28.06 -10.03
CA ARG A 115 15.07 27.26 -11.11
C ARG A 115 16.19 26.74 -12.00
N LEU A 116 16.22 25.43 -12.18
CA LEU A 116 17.24 24.78 -12.99
C LEU A 116 16.82 24.78 -14.46
N ASN A 117 17.80 24.93 -15.35
CA ASN A 117 17.56 24.89 -16.78
C ASN A 117 17.24 23.44 -17.23
N PRO A 118 16.39 23.26 -18.25
CA PRO A 118 16.18 21.93 -18.85
C PRO A 118 17.50 21.25 -19.19
N GLY A 119 17.66 20.00 -18.77
CA GLY A 119 18.89 19.21 -18.99
C GLY A 119 19.97 19.36 -17.92
N ASP A 120 19.81 20.25 -16.93
CA ASP A 120 20.73 20.33 -15.79
C ASP A 120 20.72 19.00 -15.00
N PRO A 121 21.87 18.33 -14.79
CA PRO A 121 21.93 17.05 -14.06
C PRO A 121 21.35 17.11 -12.64
N ARG A 122 21.35 18.28 -12.00
CA ARG A 122 20.78 18.50 -10.67
C ARG A 122 19.26 18.34 -10.64
N LEU A 123 18.58 18.50 -11.78
CA LEU A 123 17.15 18.20 -11.90
C LEU A 123 16.83 16.74 -11.57
N ASN A 124 17.81 15.85 -11.73
CA ASN A 124 17.66 14.44 -11.43
C ASN A 124 18.21 14.04 -10.05
N GLN A 125 18.57 15.01 -9.21
CA GLN A 125 19.10 14.80 -7.87
C GLN A 125 18.10 15.26 -6.82
N LEU A 126 18.18 14.67 -5.63
CA LEU A 126 17.36 15.07 -4.49
C LEU A 126 17.80 16.46 -3.98
N ASN A 127 16.88 17.42 -4.03
CA ASN A 127 17.00 18.72 -3.42
C ASN A 127 16.63 18.63 -1.93
N ASN A 128 17.65 18.66 -1.06
CA ASN A 128 17.46 18.68 0.41
C ASN A 128 17.24 20.09 0.97
N THR A 129 17.29 21.13 0.13
CA THR A 129 17.11 22.53 0.55
C THR A 129 15.67 23.01 0.45
N LEU A 130 14.76 22.17 -0.08
CA LEU A 130 13.32 22.39 -0.11
C LEU A 130 12.63 21.12 0.40
N LEU A 131 11.66 21.28 1.31
CA LEU A 131 10.76 20.22 1.75
C LEU A 131 9.32 20.63 1.43
N VAL A 132 8.53 19.70 0.91
CA VAL A 132 7.08 19.90 0.76
C VAL A 132 6.37 19.08 1.84
N THR A 133 5.39 19.69 2.49
CA THR A 133 4.47 19.00 3.39
C THR A 133 3.05 19.42 3.08
N GLY A 134 2.06 18.63 3.46
CA GLY A 134 0.69 19.10 3.39
C GLY A 134 -0.39 18.09 3.75
N SER A 135 -1.64 18.56 3.79
CA SER A 135 -2.81 17.74 4.11
C SER A 135 -3.85 17.73 3.01
N PHE A 136 -4.22 16.51 2.59
CA PHE A 136 -5.30 16.23 1.65
C PHE A 136 -6.29 15.21 2.23
N ALA A 137 -6.34 15.12 3.56
CA ALA A 137 -7.25 14.27 4.30
C ALA A 137 -8.66 14.90 4.36
N TYR A 138 -9.37 14.88 3.24
CA TYR A 138 -10.75 15.34 3.16
C TYR A 138 -11.73 14.24 3.59
N ASP A 139 -12.63 14.57 4.51
CA ASP A 139 -13.74 13.73 4.93
C ASP A 139 -15.05 14.58 5.04
N PRO A 140 -16.10 14.28 4.24
CA PRO A 140 -16.18 13.27 3.20
C PRO A 140 -15.11 13.39 2.11
N VAL A 141 -14.92 12.33 1.32
CA VAL A 141 -13.91 12.33 0.26
C VAL A 141 -14.20 13.44 -0.74
N MET A 142 -13.21 14.31 -0.96
CA MET A 142 -13.26 15.31 -2.03
C MET A 142 -12.94 14.64 -3.37
N PRO A 143 -13.86 14.64 -4.37
CA PRO A 143 -13.62 13.99 -5.66
C PRO A 143 -12.47 14.65 -6.44
N GLY A 144 -11.67 13.84 -7.12
CA GLY A 144 -10.65 14.29 -8.06
C GLY A 144 -11.12 14.19 -9.51
N LEU A 145 -10.47 14.93 -10.42
CA LEU A 145 -10.74 14.86 -11.85
C LEU A 145 -10.12 13.58 -12.44
N GLY A 146 -10.94 12.57 -12.74
CA GLY A 146 -10.45 11.26 -13.22
C GLY A 146 -9.86 10.37 -12.12
N PHE A 147 -10.00 10.77 -10.86
CA PHE A 147 -9.60 10.01 -9.68
C PHE A 147 -10.76 9.90 -8.70
N SER A 148 -10.77 8.84 -7.87
CA SER A 148 -11.79 8.69 -6.82
C SER A 148 -11.66 9.72 -5.69
N SER A 149 -10.52 10.40 -5.57
CA SER A 149 -10.27 11.45 -4.59
C SER A 149 -9.26 12.50 -5.10
N MET A 150 -9.31 13.69 -4.52
CA MET A 150 -8.36 14.78 -4.77
C MET A 150 -6.96 14.40 -4.30
N ALA A 151 -6.81 13.72 -3.16
CA ALA A 151 -5.49 13.29 -2.66
C ALA A 151 -4.78 12.39 -3.69
N ARG A 152 -5.49 11.42 -4.27
CA ARG A 152 -4.93 10.54 -5.32
C ARG A 152 -4.52 11.32 -6.57
N GLN A 153 -5.33 12.30 -6.99
CA GLN A 153 -5.00 13.17 -8.12
C GLN A 153 -3.72 13.96 -7.84
N VAL A 154 -3.68 14.68 -6.71
CA VAL A 154 -2.56 15.56 -6.38
C VAL A 154 -1.28 14.77 -6.16
N PHE A 155 -1.33 13.64 -5.47
CA PHE A 155 -0.10 12.87 -5.16
C PHE A 155 0.42 12.21 -6.44
N SER A 156 -0.47 11.74 -7.31
CA SER A 156 -0.08 11.26 -8.64
C SER A 156 0.54 12.37 -9.47
N GLN A 157 0.01 13.59 -9.44
CA GLN A 157 0.55 14.71 -10.20
C GLN A 157 1.90 15.16 -9.65
N PHE A 158 2.06 15.29 -8.33
CA PHE A 158 3.33 15.67 -7.73
C PHE A 158 4.42 14.65 -8.05
N ALA A 159 4.13 13.35 -7.92
CA ALA A 159 5.07 12.32 -8.33
C ALA A 159 5.45 12.46 -9.81
N LYS A 160 4.48 12.57 -10.72
CA LYS A 160 4.75 12.76 -12.16
C LYS A 160 5.52 14.04 -12.46
N SER A 161 5.27 15.11 -11.72
CA SER A 161 5.95 16.40 -11.88
C SER A 161 7.44 16.29 -11.50
N ALA A 162 7.82 15.35 -10.62
CA ALA A 162 9.23 15.02 -10.41
C ALA A 162 9.87 14.44 -11.68
N TRP A 163 9.14 13.62 -12.44
CA TRP A 163 9.63 13.04 -13.68
C TRP A 163 9.78 14.06 -14.82
N SER A 164 8.85 15.03 -14.91
CA SER A 164 8.87 16.12 -15.89
C SER A 164 9.65 17.37 -15.43
N ASN A 165 10.13 17.40 -14.19
CA ASN A 165 10.78 18.56 -13.57
C ASN A 165 9.90 19.83 -13.53
N GLU A 166 8.59 19.63 -13.30
CA GLU A 166 7.58 20.67 -13.20
C GLU A 166 7.22 20.97 -11.75
N LEU A 167 6.43 22.04 -11.53
CA LEU A 167 6.07 22.52 -10.19
C LEU A 167 7.33 22.73 -9.34
N PHE A 168 7.27 22.46 -8.04
CA PHE A 168 8.41 22.62 -7.12
C PHE A 168 9.59 21.69 -7.45
N HIS A 169 9.42 20.73 -8.38
CA HIS A 169 10.53 19.92 -8.89
C HIS A 169 11.39 20.62 -9.95
N ALA A 170 11.03 21.83 -10.36
CA ALA A 170 11.87 22.70 -11.18
C ALA A 170 13.18 23.11 -10.47
N TYR A 171 13.29 22.83 -9.17
CA TYR A 171 14.49 23.00 -8.34
C TYR A 171 15.26 21.70 -8.09
N GLY A 172 14.88 20.59 -8.74
CA GLY A 172 15.37 19.23 -8.44
C GLY A 172 14.31 18.35 -7.77
N HIS A 173 14.61 17.09 -7.47
CA HIS A 173 13.66 16.18 -6.83
C HIS A 173 13.39 16.61 -5.39
N VAL A 174 12.14 16.79 -5.00
CA VAL A 174 11.76 17.33 -3.67
C VAL A 174 11.07 16.23 -2.88
N ARG A 175 11.51 16.01 -1.64
CA ARG A 175 10.85 15.09 -0.70
C ARG A 175 9.52 15.69 -0.22
N MET A 176 8.51 14.84 -0.07
CA MET A 176 7.17 15.25 0.33
C MET A 176 6.69 14.46 1.56
N LEU A 177 6.15 15.15 2.57
CA LEU A 177 5.46 14.58 3.72
C LEU A 177 3.96 14.90 3.65
N LEU A 178 3.13 13.94 3.25
CA LEU A 178 1.74 14.21 2.88
C LEU A 178 0.76 13.43 3.74
N TRP A 179 -0.14 14.14 4.40
CA TRP A 179 -1.28 13.57 5.12
C TRP A 179 -2.42 13.26 4.16
N ALA A 180 -2.97 12.06 4.25
CA ALA A 180 -4.11 11.61 3.45
C ALA A 180 -5.02 10.69 4.26
N THR A 181 -6.22 10.43 3.77
CA THR A 181 -7.08 9.39 4.37
C THR A 181 -6.41 8.01 4.23
N THR A 182 -6.75 7.05 5.10
CA THR A 182 -6.22 5.68 4.98
C THR A 182 -6.62 5.00 3.67
N ASP A 183 -7.78 5.35 3.12
CA ASP A 183 -8.24 4.79 1.84
C ASP A 183 -7.37 5.30 0.68
N ASP A 184 -6.92 6.54 0.74
CA ASP A 184 -5.97 7.10 -0.22
C ASP A 184 -4.56 6.55 -0.02
N SER A 185 -4.10 6.39 1.22
CA SER A 185 -2.78 5.82 1.48
C SER A 185 -2.66 4.36 1.04
N GLN A 186 -3.69 3.54 1.29
CA GLN A 186 -3.74 2.14 0.83
C GLN A 186 -3.81 2.01 -0.70
N PHE A 187 -4.35 3.02 -1.38
CA PHE A 187 -4.35 3.05 -2.85
C PHE A 187 -2.97 3.34 -3.43
N LEU A 188 -2.11 4.06 -2.71
CA LEU A 188 -0.76 4.41 -3.16
C LEU A 188 0.27 3.36 -2.72
N VAL A 189 0.08 2.81 -1.51
CA VAL A 189 0.93 1.78 -0.90
C VAL A 189 0.05 0.58 -0.52
N PRO A 190 -0.32 -0.27 -1.49
CA PRO A 190 -1.15 -1.44 -1.24
C PRO A 190 -0.41 -2.45 -0.35
N ARG A 191 -1.15 -3.06 0.56
CA ARG A 191 -0.67 -4.08 1.48
C ARG A 191 -0.84 -5.50 0.96
N SER A 192 -1.61 -5.71 -0.12
CA SER A 192 -1.78 -7.02 -0.77
C SER A 192 -1.75 -6.88 -2.29
N VAL A 193 -1.28 -7.94 -2.94
CA VAL A 193 -1.24 -8.07 -4.41
C VAL A 193 -2.63 -8.11 -5.05
N THR A 194 -3.69 -8.32 -4.26
CA THR A 194 -5.08 -8.28 -4.76
C THR A 194 -5.62 -6.87 -4.96
N GLN A 195 -5.03 -5.88 -4.30
CA GLN A 195 -5.47 -4.49 -4.43
C GLN A 195 -5.07 -3.95 -5.81
N PRO A 196 -5.82 -2.97 -6.38
CA PRO A 196 -5.50 -2.41 -7.69
C PRO A 196 -4.06 -1.87 -7.75
N GLN A 197 -3.25 -2.40 -8.67
CA GLN A 197 -1.81 -2.10 -8.75
C GLN A 197 -1.43 -1.02 -9.77
N LYS A 198 -2.35 -0.54 -10.63
CA LYS A 198 -2.02 0.38 -11.74
C LYS A 198 -1.25 1.62 -11.29
N PHE A 199 -1.80 2.35 -10.33
CA PHE A 199 -1.18 3.57 -9.81
C PHE A 199 0.00 3.28 -8.87
N PRO A 200 -0.09 2.30 -7.93
CA PRO A 200 1.07 1.88 -7.16
C PRO A 200 2.29 1.53 -8.01
N MET A 201 2.13 0.79 -9.11
CA MET A 201 3.25 0.39 -9.95
C MET A 201 3.88 1.55 -10.71
N LEU A 202 3.06 2.50 -11.18
CA LEU A 202 3.55 3.76 -11.71
C LEU A 202 4.30 4.55 -10.64
N LEU A 203 3.71 4.70 -9.46
CA LEU A 203 4.30 5.44 -8.37
C LEU A 203 5.61 4.81 -7.90
N GLN A 204 5.70 3.49 -7.84
CA GLN A 204 6.94 2.77 -7.50
C GLN A 204 8.07 3.01 -8.50
N LYS A 205 7.77 3.25 -9.78
CA LYS A 205 8.78 3.65 -10.78
C LYS A 205 9.34 5.04 -10.48
N ILE A 206 8.48 5.96 -10.00
CA ILE A 206 8.81 7.38 -9.88
C ILE A 206 9.30 7.76 -8.47
N CYS A 207 8.75 7.16 -7.43
CA CYS A 207 9.00 7.50 -6.02
C CYS A 207 9.25 6.25 -5.18
N THR A 208 9.99 6.44 -4.09
CA THR A 208 9.93 5.60 -2.89
C THR A 208 8.86 6.18 -1.98
N THR A 209 7.93 5.36 -1.52
CA THR A 209 6.81 5.82 -0.67
C THR A 209 6.71 4.97 0.59
N ASN A 210 6.82 5.60 1.75
CA ASN A 210 6.67 4.96 3.06
C ASN A 210 5.45 5.51 3.79
N VAL A 211 4.78 4.66 4.59
CA VAL A 211 3.76 5.11 5.54
C VAL A 211 4.45 5.32 6.89
N ILE A 212 4.44 6.54 7.41
CA ILE A 212 5.11 6.90 8.66
C ILE A 212 4.20 6.66 9.86
N ALA A 213 2.93 7.02 9.73
CA ALA A 213 1.94 6.90 10.79
C ALA A 213 0.57 6.56 10.20
N SER A 214 -0.20 5.75 10.90
CA SER A 214 -1.52 5.27 10.47
C SER A 214 -2.39 4.93 11.68
N PRO A 215 -3.72 5.05 11.61
CA PRO A 215 -4.61 4.56 12.65
C PRO A 215 -4.67 3.03 12.63
N ILE A 216 -5.24 2.46 13.70
CA ILE A 216 -5.48 1.01 13.84
C ILE A 216 -6.29 0.45 12.67
N SER A 217 -5.97 -0.76 12.21
CA SER A 217 -6.69 -1.43 11.12
C SER A 217 -8.19 -1.57 11.39
N LEU A 218 -9.02 -1.41 10.35
CA LEU A 218 -10.47 -1.68 10.45
C LEU A 218 -10.73 -3.19 10.57
N PRO A 219 -11.91 -3.56 11.11
CA PRO A 219 -12.43 -4.93 10.98
C PRO A 219 -12.40 -5.40 9.52
N ARG A 220 -12.04 -6.66 9.29
CA ARG A 220 -12.08 -7.23 7.93
C ARG A 220 -13.53 -7.37 7.49
N VAL A 221 -13.94 -6.57 6.52
CA VAL A 221 -15.27 -6.67 5.89
C VAL A 221 -15.30 -7.90 4.97
N SER A 222 -16.45 -8.55 4.82
CA SER A 222 -16.61 -9.64 3.87
C SER A 222 -16.55 -9.15 2.42
N GLY A 223 -16.07 -9.99 1.50
CA GLY A 223 -16.01 -9.70 0.06
C GLY A 223 -14.74 -8.97 -0.39
N ARG A 224 -14.77 -8.38 -1.59
CA ARG A 224 -13.58 -7.80 -2.25
C ARG A 224 -12.96 -6.63 -1.46
N GLN A 225 -13.76 -5.88 -0.70
CA GLN A 225 -13.28 -4.74 0.09
C GLN A 225 -12.48 -5.15 1.34
N GLY A 226 -12.58 -6.40 1.79
CA GLY A 226 -11.73 -6.95 2.84
C GLY A 226 -10.67 -7.93 2.33
N ALA A 227 -10.36 -7.90 1.03
CA ALA A 227 -9.24 -8.66 0.47
C ALA A 227 -7.93 -8.10 1.03
N SER A 228 -7.46 -8.74 2.10
CA SER A 228 -6.20 -8.50 2.79
C SER A 228 -5.45 -9.81 2.88
N ARG A 229 -4.15 -9.73 3.16
CA ARG A 229 -3.30 -10.89 3.36
C ARG A 229 -3.84 -11.84 4.40
N ASP A 230 -3.49 -13.11 4.26
CA ASP A 230 -3.61 -14.04 5.38
C ASP A 230 -2.87 -13.45 6.60
N PHE A 231 -3.44 -13.64 7.81
CA PHE A 231 -2.84 -13.09 9.02
C PHE A 231 -1.40 -13.58 9.19
N ARG A 232 -1.08 -14.83 8.80
CA ARG A 232 0.27 -15.37 8.90
C ARG A 232 1.25 -14.61 8.02
N THR A 233 0.87 -14.31 6.77
CA THR A 233 1.70 -13.53 5.85
C THR A 233 1.92 -12.09 6.35
N GLU A 234 0.89 -11.48 6.96
CA GLU A 234 1.03 -10.14 7.56
C GLU A 234 1.97 -10.14 8.78
N LEU A 235 1.88 -11.18 9.62
CA LEU A 235 2.77 -11.39 10.77
C LEU A 235 4.22 -11.61 10.33
N GLU A 236 4.44 -12.46 9.31
CA GLU A 236 5.77 -12.71 8.73
C GLU A 236 6.39 -11.43 8.17
N GLY A 237 5.63 -10.66 7.38
CA GLY A 237 6.10 -9.38 6.83
C GLY A 237 6.46 -8.39 7.93
N SER A 238 5.63 -8.27 8.97
CA SER A 238 5.91 -7.40 10.10
C SER A 238 7.17 -7.85 10.86
N ALA A 239 7.33 -9.16 11.11
CA ALA A 239 8.50 -9.69 11.78
C ALA A 239 9.82 -9.41 11.01
N GLN A 240 9.80 -9.48 9.68
CA GLN A 240 10.96 -9.11 8.85
C GLN A 240 11.33 -7.63 9.01
N VAL A 241 10.34 -6.75 9.05
CA VAL A 241 10.53 -5.31 9.26
C VAL A 241 11.08 -5.04 10.65
N PHE A 242 10.55 -5.67 11.71
CA PHE A 242 11.10 -5.55 13.06
C PHE A 242 12.55 -6.01 13.15
N ALA A 243 12.93 -7.09 12.46
CA ALA A 243 14.31 -7.52 12.38
C ALA A 243 15.19 -6.48 11.66
N ALA A 244 14.68 -5.81 10.62
CA ALA A 244 15.39 -4.71 9.96
C ALA A 244 15.53 -3.48 10.86
N MET A 245 14.47 -3.10 11.57
CA MET A 245 14.46 -2.00 12.54
C MET A 245 15.46 -2.23 13.66
N GLN A 246 15.51 -3.44 14.22
CA GLN A 246 16.47 -3.80 15.27
C GLN A 246 17.92 -3.64 14.78
N ARG A 247 18.22 -4.08 13.54
CA ARG A 247 19.55 -3.87 12.94
C ARG A 247 19.88 -2.40 12.71
N ALA A 248 18.86 -1.57 12.44
CA ALA A 248 19.00 -0.14 12.24
C ALA A 248 18.97 0.67 13.55
N GLY A 249 18.77 0.04 14.71
CA GLY A 249 18.61 0.75 16.00
C GLY A 249 17.33 1.58 16.07
N LEU A 250 16.30 1.24 15.30
CA LEU A 250 15.00 1.90 15.31
C LEU A 250 14.03 1.16 16.22
N GLU A 251 13.31 1.91 17.05
CA GLU A 251 12.29 1.37 17.95
C GLU A 251 11.01 2.22 17.89
N ILE A 252 9.85 1.57 17.89
CA ILE A 252 8.56 2.25 18.02
C ILE A 252 8.29 2.51 19.51
N PRO A 253 7.97 3.76 19.91
CA PRO A 253 7.56 4.07 21.28
C PRO A 253 6.41 3.18 21.74
N VAL A 254 6.43 2.71 23.00
CA VAL A 254 5.45 1.73 23.49
C VAL A 254 4.00 2.20 23.31
N HIS A 255 3.72 3.49 23.54
CA HIS A 255 2.38 4.09 23.36
C HIS A 255 1.98 4.31 21.89
N ARG A 256 2.87 4.02 20.94
CA ARG A 256 2.66 4.09 19.48
C ARG A 256 2.62 2.72 18.81
N ARG A 257 2.65 1.63 19.58
CA ARG A 257 2.52 0.26 19.06
C ARG A 257 1.04 -0.11 18.98
N ASP A 258 0.64 -0.67 17.86
CA ASP A 258 -0.63 -1.39 17.77
C ASP A 258 -0.46 -2.87 18.21
N ALA A 259 -1.55 -3.65 18.14
CA ALA A 259 -1.54 -5.06 18.51
C ALA A 259 -0.63 -5.90 17.60
N LEU A 260 -0.59 -5.58 16.30
CA LEU A 260 0.30 -6.22 15.33
C LEU A 260 1.77 -5.98 15.69
N CYS A 261 2.14 -4.73 15.96
CA CYS A 261 3.48 -4.34 16.38
C CYS A 261 3.88 -5.03 17.67
N THR A 262 2.97 -5.08 18.64
CA THR A 262 3.22 -5.73 19.94
C THR A 262 3.42 -7.24 19.76
N PHE A 263 2.59 -7.88 18.95
CA PHE A 263 2.71 -9.30 18.62
C PHE A 263 4.02 -9.58 17.89
N ALA A 264 4.32 -8.83 16.83
CA ALA A 264 5.54 -8.99 16.05
C ALA A 264 6.77 -8.77 16.92
N HIS A 265 6.79 -7.77 17.79
CA HIS A 265 7.89 -7.55 18.74
C HIS A 265 8.09 -8.70 19.73
N LYS A 266 7.01 -9.38 20.18
CA LYS A 266 7.11 -10.54 21.07
C LYS A 266 7.58 -11.81 20.36
N PHE A 267 7.21 -11.97 19.08
CA PHE A 267 7.39 -13.24 18.36
C PHE A 267 8.36 -13.18 17.18
N PHE A 268 8.94 -12.03 16.83
CA PHE A 268 9.81 -11.92 15.64
C PHE A 268 11.00 -12.88 15.72
N GLY A 269 11.54 -13.17 16.91
CA GLY A 269 12.60 -14.17 17.07
C GLY A 269 12.18 -15.59 16.64
N LYS A 270 10.90 -15.96 16.81
CA LYS A 270 10.36 -17.25 16.35
C LYS A 270 10.16 -17.26 14.83
N PHE A 271 9.64 -16.16 14.26
CA PHE A 271 9.48 -16.02 12.81
C PHE A 271 10.83 -15.89 12.06
N ALA A 272 11.82 -15.24 12.68
CA ALA A 272 13.15 -15.02 12.10
C ALA A 272 14.03 -16.29 12.08
N ALA A 273 13.76 -17.25 12.97
CA ALA A 273 14.49 -18.52 13.05
C ALA A 273 13.99 -19.60 12.06
N ASN A 274 13.32 -19.21 10.96
CA ASN A 274 12.65 -20.12 10.01
C ASN A 274 11.62 -21.08 10.66
N SER A 275 11.24 -20.83 11.91
CA SER A 275 10.31 -21.66 12.68
C SER A 275 8.91 -21.04 12.58
N ASP A 276 8.38 -21.06 11.37
CA ASP A 276 7.00 -20.74 11.05
C ASP A 276 6.06 -21.42 12.05
N LEU A 277 5.18 -20.64 12.72
CA LEU A 277 4.22 -21.16 13.68
C LEU A 277 3.15 -22.07 13.02
N GLY A 278 3.14 -22.15 11.69
CA GLY A 278 2.09 -22.80 10.95
C GLY A 278 0.78 -22.01 11.00
N VAL A 279 -0.19 -22.40 10.18
CA VAL A 279 -1.51 -21.76 10.17
C VAL A 279 -2.18 -21.84 11.55
N GLN A 280 -2.13 -23.01 12.17
CA GLN A 280 -2.78 -23.26 13.47
C GLN A 280 -2.06 -22.53 14.62
N GLY A 281 -0.74 -22.63 14.71
CA GLY A 281 0.01 -21.97 15.78
C GLY A 281 -0.06 -20.44 15.70
N SER A 282 -0.08 -19.87 14.49
CA SER A 282 -0.33 -18.44 14.31
C SER A 282 -1.73 -18.03 14.75
N LEU A 283 -2.77 -18.82 14.42
CA LEU A 283 -4.14 -18.54 14.85
C LEU A 283 -4.30 -18.62 16.38
N ASP A 284 -3.75 -19.67 16.99
CA ASP A 284 -3.82 -19.88 18.44
C ASP A 284 -3.12 -18.74 19.20
N ALA A 285 -1.97 -18.29 18.71
CA ALA A 285 -1.25 -17.15 19.29
C ALA A 285 -2.05 -15.85 19.21
N LEU A 286 -2.75 -15.60 18.09
CA LEU A 286 -3.61 -14.42 17.94
C LEU A 286 -4.84 -14.49 18.85
N ILE A 287 -5.49 -15.66 18.97
CA ILE A 287 -6.62 -15.87 19.88
C ILE A 287 -6.21 -15.62 21.34
N GLU A 288 -5.03 -16.09 21.73
CA GLU A 288 -4.52 -15.87 23.09
C GLU A 288 -4.29 -14.39 23.38
N PHE A 289 -3.82 -13.61 22.42
CA PHE A 289 -3.70 -12.16 22.59
C PHE A 289 -5.06 -11.46 22.70
N GLU A 290 -6.04 -11.85 21.88
CA GLU A 290 -7.41 -11.33 21.99
C GLU A 290 -7.95 -11.57 23.40
N ARG A 291 -7.72 -12.77 23.97
CA ARG A 291 -8.09 -13.13 25.34
C ARG A 291 -7.39 -12.32 26.43
N GLN A 292 -6.19 -11.84 26.15
CA GLN A 292 -5.43 -10.95 27.04
C GLN A 292 -5.88 -9.48 26.93
N GLY A 293 -6.93 -9.20 26.16
CA GLY A 293 -7.46 -7.85 25.95
C GLY A 293 -6.73 -7.04 24.88
N MET A 294 -5.80 -7.65 24.15
CA MET A 294 -5.15 -7.02 23.00
C MET A 294 -5.96 -7.29 21.73
N SER A 295 -6.75 -6.30 21.31
CA SER A 295 -7.59 -6.38 20.12
C SER A 295 -6.79 -6.71 18.87
N MET A 296 -7.01 -7.90 18.30
CA MET A 296 -6.47 -8.38 17.02
C MET A 296 -7.38 -8.03 15.83
N GLN A 297 -8.08 -6.91 15.95
CA GLN A 297 -8.91 -6.35 14.89
C GLN A 297 -8.10 -6.17 13.59
N GLY A 298 -8.70 -6.57 12.47
CA GLY A 298 -8.04 -6.49 11.16
C GLY A 298 -7.04 -7.63 10.90
N LEU A 299 -6.71 -8.45 11.90
CA LEU A 299 -5.92 -9.68 11.74
C LEU A 299 -6.79 -10.93 11.90
N LEU A 300 -7.50 -11.04 13.02
CA LEU A 300 -8.44 -12.14 13.25
C LEU A 300 -9.74 -11.91 12.46
N PRO A 301 -10.35 -12.97 11.91
CA PRO A 301 -11.71 -12.89 11.41
C PRO A 301 -12.69 -12.48 12.52
N GLU A 302 -13.62 -11.58 12.22
CA GLU A 302 -14.59 -11.08 13.23
C GLU A 302 -15.43 -12.21 13.85
N THR A 303 -15.72 -13.28 13.10
CA THR A 303 -16.42 -14.46 13.64
C THR A 303 -15.61 -15.22 14.68
N VAL A 304 -14.28 -15.15 14.62
CA VAL A 304 -13.38 -15.73 15.64
C VAL A 304 -13.36 -14.84 16.86
N ARG A 305 -13.24 -13.52 16.68
CA ARG A 305 -13.27 -12.55 17.79
C ARG A 305 -14.59 -12.60 18.55
N GLU A 306 -15.71 -12.66 17.83
CA GLU A 306 -17.05 -12.84 18.39
C GLU A 306 -17.17 -14.15 19.18
N GLN A 307 -16.57 -15.24 18.69
CA GLN A 307 -16.53 -16.51 19.41
C GLN A 307 -15.77 -16.36 20.73
N VAL A 308 -14.57 -15.77 20.70
CA VAL A 308 -13.72 -15.57 21.89
C VAL A 308 -14.44 -14.72 22.94
N ALA A 309 -15.02 -13.59 22.52
CA ALA A 309 -15.76 -12.71 23.42
C ALA A 309 -16.94 -13.44 24.09
N LEU A 310 -17.71 -14.21 23.32
CA LEU A 310 -18.85 -14.95 23.85
C LEU A 310 -18.43 -16.09 24.80
N GLU A 311 -17.33 -16.78 24.50
CA GLU A 311 -16.75 -17.80 25.39
C GLU A 311 -16.32 -17.19 26.72
N GLU A 312 -15.71 -16.00 26.70
CA GLU A 312 -15.33 -15.28 27.92
C GLU A 312 -16.53 -14.80 28.73
N GLU A 313 -17.55 -14.23 28.09
CA GLU A 313 -18.77 -13.78 28.78
C GLU A 313 -19.50 -14.95 29.44
N ILE A 314 -19.49 -16.13 28.81
CA ILE A 314 -20.04 -17.36 29.38
C ILE A 314 -19.17 -17.85 30.54
N ALA A 315 -17.84 -17.84 30.40
CA ALA A 315 -16.91 -18.24 31.46
C ALA A 315 -17.03 -17.33 32.70
N LYS A 316 -17.30 -16.03 32.50
CA LYS A 316 -17.56 -15.04 33.55
C LYS A 316 -18.98 -15.13 34.13
N GLY A 317 -19.83 -16.03 33.62
CA GLY A 317 -21.22 -16.18 34.05
C GLY A 317 -22.16 -15.03 33.66
N ILE A 318 -21.70 -14.09 32.84
CA ILE A 318 -22.49 -12.95 32.33
C ILE A 318 -23.58 -13.46 31.38
N ARG A 319 -23.21 -14.43 30.53
CA ARG A 319 -24.12 -15.16 29.65
C ARG A 319 -24.14 -16.63 30.04
N LYS A 320 -25.17 -17.36 29.60
CA LYS A 320 -25.30 -18.80 29.86
C LYS A 320 -25.23 -19.55 28.55
N GLU A 321 -24.42 -20.59 28.44
CA GLU A 321 -24.45 -21.50 27.28
C GLU A 321 -25.68 -22.42 27.32
N PHE A 322 -26.08 -22.81 28.54
CA PHE A 322 -27.22 -23.70 28.77
C PHE A 322 -28.26 -23.01 29.66
N GLU A 323 -29.53 -23.23 29.32
CA GLU A 323 -30.68 -22.87 30.11
C GLU A 323 -31.39 -24.12 30.60
N ILE A 324 -31.91 -24.04 31.82
CA ILE A 324 -32.77 -25.06 32.39
C ILE A 324 -34.21 -24.63 32.15
N LYS A 325 -34.99 -25.41 31.40
CA LYS A 325 -36.44 -25.19 31.32
C LYS A 325 -37.09 -25.60 32.64
N PRO A 326 -37.98 -24.77 33.22
CA PRO A 326 -38.78 -25.19 34.36
C PRO A 326 -39.65 -26.37 33.95
N VAL A 327 -39.64 -27.43 34.75
CA VAL A 327 -40.37 -28.67 34.47
C VAL A 327 -41.73 -28.60 35.18
N THR A 328 -42.81 -28.91 34.48
CA THR A 328 -44.15 -29.16 35.06
C THR A 328 -44.33 -30.62 35.52
N SER A 329 -43.24 -31.40 35.58
CA SER A 329 -43.23 -32.87 35.73
C SER A 329 -42.13 -33.32 36.70
N THR A 330 -42.31 -34.49 37.33
CA THR A 330 -41.40 -35.15 38.29
C THR A 330 -40.03 -35.58 37.72
N LYS A 331 -39.72 -35.29 36.45
CA LYS A 331 -38.43 -35.62 35.82
C LYS A 331 -37.41 -34.49 36.02
N LYS A 332 -36.14 -34.85 36.28
CA LYS A 332 -35.03 -33.88 36.38
C LYS A 332 -34.96 -33.00 35.12
N PRO A 333 -34.83 -31.67 35.27
CA PRO A 333 -34.71 -30.77 34.13
C PRO A 333 -33.49 -31.12 33.27
N LYS A 334 -33.68 -31.15 31.94
CA LYS A 334 -32.56 -31.29 30.99
C LYS A 334 -32.06 -29.90 30.60
N PRO A 335 -30.73 -29.64 30.65
CA PRO A 335 -30.17 -28.41 30.10
C PRO A 335 -30.37 -28.39 28.59
N ILE A 336 -30.83 -27.26 28.08
CA ILE A 336 -30.92 -26.99 26.64
C ILE A 336 -29.99 -25.83 26.29
N LEU A 337 -29.50 -25.76 25.06
CA LEU A 337 -28.74 -24.59 24.62
C LEU A 337 -29.61 -23.33 24.69
N SER A 338 -29.09 -22.32 25.37
CA SER A 338 -29.65 -20.96 25.38
C SER A 338 -29.57 -20.33 23.98
N VAL A 339 -30.08 -19.11 23.83
CA VAL A 339 -29.86 -18.31 22.60
C VAL A 339 -28.37 -18.12 22.33
N ASP A 340 -27.61 -17.77 23.37
CA ASP A 340 -26.16 -17.55 23.29
C ASP A 340 -25.40 -18.85 23.06
N GLY A 341 -25.80 -19.96 23.67
CA GLY A 341 -25.22 -21.28 23.42
C GLY A 341 -25.44 -21.76 21.99
N LYS A 342 -26.62 -21.50 21.40
CA LYS A 342 -26.86 -21.77 19.97
C LYS A 342 -25.99 -20.89 19.08
N ARG A 343 -25.83 -19.61 19.41
CA ARG A 343 -24.94 -18.69 18.69
C ARG A 343 -23.49 -19.17 18.74
N LEU A 344 -23.00 -19.50 19.94
CA LEU A 344 -21.64 -20.03 20.14
C LEU A 344 -21.40 -21.33 19.37
N ALA A 345 -22.35 -22.27 19.41
CA ALA A 345 -22.27 -23.51 18.65
C ALA A 345 -22.15 -23.25 17.13
N ARG A 346 -22.91 -22.29 16.59
CA ARG A 346 -22.81 -21.89 15.18
C ARG A 346 -21.44 -21.31 14.84
N LEU A 347 -20.94 -20.39 15.67
CA LEU A 347 -19.62 -19.77 15.48
C LEU A 347 -18.51 -20.83 15.48
N ARG A 348 -18.54 -21.77 16.44
CA ARG A 348 -17.58 -22.90 16.50
C ARG A 348 -17.60 -23.74 15.22
N ILE A 349 -18.79 -24.09 14.72
CA ILE A 349 -18.93 -24.87 13.47
C ILE A 349 -18.38 -24.08 12.28
N GLN A 350 -18.77 -22.81 12.15
CA GLN A 350 -18.33 -21.92 11.07
C GLN A 350 -16.81 -21.75 11.07
N ASN A 351 -16.22 -21.44 12.22
CA ASN A 351 -14.79 -21.21 12.37
C ASN A 351 -13.99 -22.50 12.14
N ARG A 352 -14.45 -23.66 12.62
CA ARG A 352 -13.82 -24.96 12.35
C ARG A 352 -13.84 -25.31 10.85
N ALA A 353 -14.96 -25.06 10.17
CA ALA A 353 -15.05 -25.30 8.73
C ALA A 353 -14.15 -24.34 7.93
N ALA A 354 -14.09 -23.06 8.32
CA ALA A 354 -13.20 -22.07 7.71
C ALA A 354 -11.73 -22.43 7.92
N GLN A 355 -11.36 -22.92 9.11
CA GLN A 355 -10.00 -23.33 9.44
C GLN A 355 -9.56 -24.52 8.59
N LYS A 356 -10.38 -25.57 8.48
CA LYS A 356 -10.07 -26.73 7.62
C LYS A 356 -9.83 -26.32 6.17
N LYS A 357 -10.60 -25.36 5.64
CA LYS A 357 -10.38 -24.82 4.30
C LYS A 357 -9.06 -24.06 4.19
N ARG A 358 -8.69 -23.29 5.22
CA ARG A 358 -7.42 -22.54 5.28
C ARG A 358 -6.21 -23.48 5.31
N GLU A 359 -6.25 -24.54 6.12
CA GLU A 359 -5.20 -25.56 6.18
C GLU A 359 -5.00 -26.25 4.84
N MET A 360 -6.10 -26.67 4.20
CA MET A 360 -6.06 -27.28 2.86
C MET A 360 -5.43 -26.33 1.82
N ARG A 361 -5.86 -25.05 1.79
CA ARG A 361 -5.28 -24.07 0.86
C ARG A 361 -3.80 -23.82 1.14
N SER A 362 -3.42 -23.67 2.42
CA SER A 362 -2.03 -23.45 2.81
C SER A 362 -1.12 -24.58 2.34
N ALA A 363 -1.53 -25.85 2.50
CA ALA A 363 -0.73 -26.98 2.03
C ALA A 363 -0.48 -26.93 0.51
N LEU A 364 -1.48 -26.49 -0.26
CA LEU A 364 -1.34 -26.32 -1.71
C LEU A 364 -0.46 -25.11 -2.07
N VAL A 365 -0.50 -24.05 -1.25
CA VAL A 365 0.39 -22.89 -1.39
C VAL A 365 1.84 -23.27 -1.05
N ASP A 366 2.07 -24.08 -0.01
CA ASP A 366 3.40 -24.59 0.36
C ASP A 366 4.01 -25.38 -0.82
N LYS A 367 3.20 -26.21 -1.50
CA LYS A 367 3.61 -26.90 -2.74
C LYS A 367 3.95 -25.93 -3.88
N ALA A 368 3.17 -24.84 -4.05
CA ALA A 368 3.48 -23.81 -5.04
C ALA A 368 4.78 -23.05 -4.73
N GLU A 369 5.10 -22.85 -3.46
CA GLU A 369 6.38 -22.28 -3.00
C GLU A 369 7.55 -23.23 -3.29
N GLU A 370 7.38 -24.53 -3.06
CA GLU A 370 8.37 -25.55 -3.42
C GLU A 370 8.64 -25.57 -4.93
N ILE A 371 7.59 -25.48 -5.76
CA ILE A 371 7.72 -25.32 -7.22
C ILE A 371 8.59 -24.11 -7.56
N TYR A 372 8.31 -22.94 -6.96
CA TYR A 372 9.10 -21.73 -7.21
C TYR A 372 10.57 -21.88 -6.78
N GLN A 373 10.82 -22.49 -5.61
CA GLN A 373 12.18 -22.76 -5.14
C GLN A 373 12.94 -23.71 -6.07
N MET A 374 12.28 -24.75 -6.58
CA MET A 374 12.87 -25.63 -7.58
C MET A 374 13.13 -24.93 -8.91
N GLU A 375 12.24 -24.03 -9.37
CA GLU A 375 12.48 -23.21 -10.55
C GLU A 375 13.76 -22.37 -10.39
N CYS A 376 13.95 -21.74 -9.23
CA CYS A 376 15.19 -21.02 -8.89
C CYS A 376 16.40 -21.97 -8.91
N PHE A 377 16.29 -23.16 -8.32
CA PHE A 377 17.38 -24.13 -8.24
C PHE A 377 17.81 -24.69 -9.61
N VAL A 378 16.85 -24.91 -10.53
CA VAL A 378 17.15 -25.33 -11.91
C VAL A 378 18.06 -24.32 -12.62
N LEU A 379 17.87 -23.03 -12.39
CA LEU A 379 18.67 -21.99 -13.01
C LEU A 379 20.07 -21.88 -12.40
N THR A 380 20.21 -22.01 -11.09
CA THR A 380 21.50 -21.90 -10.38
C THR A 380 22.38 -23.15 -10.52
N THR A 381 21.79 -24.32 -10.77
CA THR A 381 22.52 -25.58 -10.94
C THR A 381 23.47 -25.51 -12.15
N LYS A 382 24.76 -25.81 -12.00
CA LYS A 382 25.73 -25.77 -13.12
C LYS A 382 25.76 -27.07 -13.95
N SER A 383 25.53 -28.22 -13.32
CA SER A 383 25.61 -29.54 -13.98
C SER A 383 24.43 -29.79 -14.91
N LYS A 384 24.71 -30.20 -16.16
CA LYS A 384 23.67 -30.58 -17.13
C LYS A 384 22.84 -31.78 -16.66
N ALA A 385 23.46 -32.75 -15.99
CA ALA A 385 22.77 -33.91 -15.45
C ALA A 385 21.85 -33.52 -14.28
N GLY A 386 22.37 -32.71 -13.35
CA GLY A 386 21.60 -32.18 -12.22
C GLY A 386 20.40 -31.34 -12.67
N LYS A 387 20.57 -30.47 -13.68
CA LYS A 387 19.45 -29.71 -14.27
C LYS A 387 18.34 -30.62 -14.81
N ARG A 388 18.70 -31.71 -15.49
CA ARG A 388 17.72 -32.66 -16.06
C ARG A 388 16.94 -33.38 -14.95
N GLU A 389 17.63 -33.83 -13.91
CA GLU A 389 17.00 -34.49 -12.77
C GLU A 389 16.05 -33.56 -12.01
N THR A 390 16.51 -32.35 -11.66
CA THR A 390 15.66 -31.35 -11.00
C THR A 390 14.47 -30.98 -11.86
N LYS A 391 14.66 -30.80 -13.18
CA LYS A 391 13.56 -30.50 -14.09
C LYS A 391 12.52 -31.63 -14.12
N ALA A 392 12.94 -32.89 -14.13
CA ALA A 392 12.01 -34.02 -14.07
C ALA A 392 11.20 -34.03 -12.77
N LYS A 393 11.83 -33.75 -11.61
CA LYS A 393 11.13 -33.60 -10.32
C LYS A 393 10.15 -32.43 -10.33
N LEU A 394 10.56 -31.30 -10.89
CA LEU A 394 9.72 -30.11 -11.06
C LEU A 394 8.50 -30.41 -11.95
N ASP A 395 8.67 -31.15 -13.04
CA ASP A 395 7.58 -31.53 -13.94
C ASP A 395 6.55 -32.44 -13.24
N VAL A 396 7.00 -33.39 -12.42
CA VAL A 396 6.13 -34.21 -11.57
C VAL A 396 5.36 -33.35 -10.56
N LEU A 397 6.06 -32.47 -9.83
CA LEU A 397 5.41 -31.62 -8.82
C LEU A 397 4.40 -30.65 -9.45
N ASN A 398 4.70 -30.11 -10.63
CA ASN A 398 3.77 -29.27 -11.40
C ASN A 398 2.49 -30.05 -11.77
N ALA A 399 2.62 -31.30 -12.21
CA ALA A 399 1.48 -32.14 -12.59
C ALA A 399 0.59 -32.48 -11.39
N GLU A 400 1.20 -32.81 -10.25
CA GLU A 400 0.48 -33.05 -8.99
C GLU A 400 -0.25 -31.80 -8.52
N TYR A 401 0.46 -30.66 -8.43
CA TYR A 401 -0.11 -29.38 -8.05
C TYR A 401 -1.31 -28.99 -8.93
N LYS A 402 -1.17 -29.15 -10.26
CA LYS A 402 -2.25 -28.87 -11.21
C LYS A 402 -3.46 -29.77 -10.97
N THR A 403 -3.24 -31.05 -10.69
CA THR A 403 -4.31 -32.03 -10.43
C THR A 403 -5.07 -31.69 -9.15
N GLU A 404 -4.34 -31.47 -8.05
CA GLU A 404 -4.92 -31.11 -6.75
C GLU A 404 -5.64 -29.77 -6.80
N LYS A 405 -5.06 -28.76 -7.46
CA LYS A 405 -5.70 -27.46 -7.64
C LYS A 405 -6.98 -27.56 -8.44
N ASN A 406 -6.99 -28.33 -9.53
CA ASN A 406 -8.18 -28.50 -10.38
C ASN A 406 -9.32 -29.25 -9.67
N ALA A 407 -9.02 -30.04 -8.63
CA ALA A 407 -10.03 -30.69 -7.80
C ALA A 407 -10.78 -29.68 -6.89
N LEU A 408 -10.24 -28.48 -6.68
CA LEU A 408 -10.90 -27.42 -5.93
C LEU A 408 -11.96 -26.68 -6.77
N ASN A 409 -12.92 -26.06 -6.10
CA ASN A 409 -13.82 -25.12 -6.77
C ASN A 409 -13.05 -23.86 -7.23
N ARG A 410 -13.62 -23.11 -8.20
CA ARG A 410 -12.97 -21.92 -8.79
C ARG A 410 -12.59 -20.85 -7.78
N LEU A 411 -13.38 -20.66 -6.72
CA LEU A 411 -13.09 -19.66 -5.69
C LEU A 411 -11.82 -20.06 -4.92
N ASP A 412 -11.74 -21.30 -4.45
CA ASP A 412 -10.58 -21.80 -3.70
C ASP A 412 -9.33 -21.85 -4.59
N GLN A 413 -9.44 -22.17 -5.89
CA GLN A 413 -8.33 -22.06 -6.85
C GLN A 413 -7.77 -20.63 -6.90
N SER A 414 -8.63 -19.63 -7.02
CA SER A 414 -8.24 -18.22 -7.05
C SER A 414 -7.66 -17.74 -5.72
N LEU A 415 -8.10 -18.29 -4.59
CA LEU A 415 -7.56 -17.98 -3.27
C LEU A 415 -6.16 -18.58 -3.08
N VAL A 416 -5.91 -19.80 -3.57
CA VAL A 416 -4.56 -20.40 -3.58
C VAL A 416 -3.60 -19.52 -4.37
N ASP A 417 -3.99 -19.06 -5.58
CA ASP A 417 -3.15 -18.16 -6.39
C ASP A 417 -2.84 -16.85 -5.67
N THR A 418 -3.83 -16.30 -4.99
CA THR A 418 -3.72 -15.04 -4.26
C THR A 418 -2.82 -15.17 -3.04
N GLU A 419 -3.02 -16.21 -2.23
CA GLU A 419 -2.23 -16.46 -1.03
C GLU A 419 -0.77 -16.76 -1.40
N PHE A 420 -0.54 -17.56 -2.45
CA PHE A 420 0.80 -17.78 -2.99
C PHE A 420 1.46 -16.48 -3.46
N ASP A 421 0.73 -15.64 -4.19
CA ASP A 421 1.25 -14.35 -4.66
C ASP A 421 1.64 -13.42 -3.49
N ASP A 422 0.81 -13.34 -2.45
CA ASP A 422 1.10 -12.53 -1.26
C ASP A 422 2.30 -13.09 -0.46
N ARG A 423 2.41 -14.41 -0.29
CA ARG A 423 3.59 -15.02 0.34
C ARG A 423 4.85 -14.74 -0.45
N LEU A 424 4.78 -14.86 -1.78
CA LEU A 424 5.91 -14.56 -2.64
C LEU A 424 6.29 -13.07 -2.60
N ALA A 425 5.34 -12.15 -2.44
CA ALA A 425 5.63 -10.72 -2.28
C ALA A 425 6.44 -10.42 -1.00
N VAL A 426 6.15 -11.13 0.10
CA VAL A 426 6.82 -10.98 1.40
C VAL A 426 8.14 -11.76 1.49
N ARG A 427 8.17 -13.02 1.06
CA ARG A 427 9.31 -13.93 1.28
C ARG A 427 10.41 -13.79 0.23
N SER A 428 10.09 -13.26 -0.95
CA SER A 428 11.08 -13.03 -2.00
C SER A 428 11.95 -11.82 -1.65
N PRO A 429 13.28 -11.88 -1.83
CA PRO A 429 14.13 -10.68 -1.73
C PRO A 429 13.81 -9.65 -2.82
N LEU A 430 13.12 -10.09 -3.88
CA LEU A 430 12.63 -9.25 -4.96
C LEU A 430 11.23 -8.74 -4.62
N HIS A 431 11.17 -7.63 -3.87
CA HIS A 431 9.91 -7.03 -3.44
C HIS A 431 9.06 -6.54 -4.62
N ARG A 432 7.75 -6.80 -4.54
CA ARG A 432 6.74 -6.42 -5.56
C ARG A 432 5.85 -5.26 -5.12
N LEU A 433 5.62 -5.15 -3.82
CA LEU A 433 4.86 -4.05 -3.23
C LEU A 433 5.81 -3.15 -2.46
N GLU A 434 5.57 -1.85 -2.52
CA GLU A 434 6.35 -0.88 -1.74
C GLU A 434 6.17 -1.09 -0.23
N TRP A 435 4.97 -1.55 0.18
CA TRP A 435 4.69 -1.93 1.57
C TRP A 435 5.73 -2.91 2.12
N ASP A 436 6.14 -3.92 1.35
CA ASP A 436 7.08 -4.95 1.80
C ASP A 436 8.55 -4.49 1.80
N LYS A 437 8.85 -3.34 1.20
CA LYS A 437 10.19 -2.73 1.20
C LYS A 437 10.43 -1.84 2.42
N ARG A 438 9.41 -1.61 3.24
CA ARG A 438 9.47 -0.66 4.35
C ARG A 438 10.61 -1.04 5.31
N SER A 439 11.41 -0.04 5.67
CA SER A 439 12.50 -0.21 6.63
C SER A 439 12.02 -0.14 8.09
N PHE A 440 10.77 0.28 8.29
CA PHE A 440 10.17 0.48 9.61
C PHE A 440 8.66 0.30 9.55
N GLU A 441 8.04 -0.03 10.69
CA GLU A 441 6.58 -0.08 10.84
C GLU A 441 6.01 1.32 11.13
N PRO A 442 4.78 1.66 10.67
CA PRO A 442 4.16 2.94 10.95
C PRO A 442 3.82 3.11 12.45
N LEU A 443 3.91 4.34 12.94
CA LEU A 443 3.42 4.71 14.27
C LEU A 443 1.89 4.68 14.32
N LEU A 444 1.33 4.24 15.45
CA LEU A 444 -0.10 4.31 15.72
C LEU A 444 -0.56 5.75 15.97
N ILE A 445 -1.57 6.17 15.20
CA ILE A 445 -2.35 7.38 15.45
C ILE A 445 -3.59 7.00 16.26
N HIS A 446 -3.81 7.68 17.39
CA HIS A 446 -4.98 7.46 18.25
C HIS A 446 -6.17 8.31 17.78
N ASP A 447 -7.38 7.84 18.06
CA ASP A 447 -8.64 8.43 17.57
C ASP A 447 -8.87 9.89 17.99
N ASN A 448 -8.25 10.33 19.09
CA ASN A 448 -8.37 11.69 19.63
C ASN A 448 -7.29 12.66 19.11
N GLU A 449 -6.40 12.22 18.24
CA GLU A 449 -5.28 13.02 17.73
C GLU A 449 -5.58 13.68 16.39
N VAL A 450 -6.74 13.39 15.81
CA VAL A 450 -7.23 13.92 14.54
C VAL A 450 -8.65 14.49 14.70
N TRP A 451 -8.89 15.70 14.21
CA TRP A 451 -10.20 16.36 14.27
C TRP A 451 -10.60 17.03 12.94
N PRO A 452 -11.84 16.86 12.45
CA PRO A 452 -12.83 15.88 12.89
C PRO A 452 -12.29 14.45 12.86
N ASN A 453 -12.81 13.58 13.74
CA ASN A 453 -12.33 12.21 13.84
C ASN A 453 -12.49 11.52 12.47
N SER A 454 -11.35 11.13 11.92
CA SER A 454 -11.21 10.56 10.59
C SER A 454 -9.93 9.74 10.53
N ARG A 455 -9.90 8.79 9.62
CA ARG A 455 -8.77 7.86 9.51
C ARG A 455 -7.70 8.45 8.60
N THR A 456 -6.72 9.11 9.20
CA THR A 456 -5.66 9.84 8.48
C THR A 456 -4.30 9.17 8.66
N ALA A 457 -3.51 9.07 7.60
CA ALA A 457 -2.16 8.52 7.59
C ALA A 457 -1.15 9.55 7.04
N LEU A 458 0.10 9.48 7.49
CA LEU A 458 1.20 10.28 6.98
C LEU A 458 2.06 9.45 6.02
N LEU A 459 2.27 9.97 4.81
CA LEU A 459 3.12 9.37 3.78
C LEU A 459 4.41 10.17 3.59
N ASP A 460 5.52 9.47 3.42
CA ASP A 460 6.81 10.03 3.01
C ASP A 460 7.11 9.59 1.58
N MET A 461 7.08 10.54 0.65
CA MET A 461 7.29 10.32 -0.77
C MET A 461 8.60 10.99 -1.18
N THR A 462 9.57 10.19 -1.60
CA THR A 462 10.86 10.65 -2.11
C THR A 462 11.00 10.26 -3.58
N PRO A 463 11.06 11.22 -4.52
CA PRO A 463 11.27 10.90 -5.93
C PRO A 463 12.60 10.18 -6.17
N LYS A 464 12.59 9.24 -7.11
CA LYS A 464 13.76 8.51 -7.59
C LYS A 464 14.36 9.26 -8.78
N PRO A 465 15.69 9.17 -8.98
CA PRO A 465 16.30 9.63 -10.22
C PRO A 465 15.67 8.91 -11.42
N ARG A 466 15.28 9.68 -12.43
CA ARG A 466 14.89 9.19 -13.75
C ARG A 466 16.07 8.40 -14.34
N PRO A 467 15.85 7.17 -14.85
CA PRO A 467 16.90 6.40 -15.52
C PRO A 467 17.53 7.18 -16.68
N GLU A 468 18.82 6.94 -16.91
CA GLU A 468 19.54 7.55 -18.02
C GLU A 468 18.92 7.13 -19.37
N GLY A 469 18.76 8.09 -20.29
CA GLY A 469 18.15 7.85 -21.60
C GLY A 469 16.62 7.87 -21.63
N GLU A 470 15.93 7.82 -20.49
CA GLU A 470 14.48 7.99 -20.44
C GLU A 470 14.09 9.49 -20.52
N SER A 471 13.10 9.78 -21.34
CA SER A 471 12.46 11.07 -21.52
C SER A 471 11.21 11.23 -20.63
N PHE A 472 10.62 12.43 -20.64
CA PHE A 472 9.35 12.67 -19.97
C PHE A 472 8.18 11.89 -20.58
N ARG A 473 8.23 11.51 -21.86
CA ARG A 473 7.15 10.78 -22.54
C ARG A 473 7.13 9.30 -22.17
N ASP A 474 8.28 8.74 -21.80
CA ASP A 474 8.39 7.30 -21.53
C ASP A 474 7.54 6.86 -20.33
N VAL A 475 7.36 7.74 -19.34
CA VAL A 475 6.48 7.47 -18.20
C VAL A 475 4.99 7.48 -18.58
N GLU A 476 4.60 8.27 -19.57
CA GLU A 476 3.21 8.26 -20.09
C GLU A 476 2.93 6.96 -20.84
N TYR A 477 3.83 6.52 -21.72
CA TYR A 477 3.72 5.21 -22.38
C TYR A 477 3.71 4.05 -21.38
N TYR A 478 4.59 4.10 -20.38
CA TYR A 478 4.62 3.11 -19.31
C TYR A 478 3.25 3.04 -18.61
N GLN A 479 2.70 4.18 -18.19
CA GLN A 479 1.38 4.25 -17.57
C GLN A 479 0.28 3.69 -18.48
N ASP A 480 0.29 4.02 -19.77
CA ASP A 480 -0.77 3.62 -20.70
C ASP A 480 -0.78 2.10 -20.91
N ILE A 481 0.39 1.46 -21.08
CA ILE A 481 0.53 0.01 -21.23
C ILE A 481 0.15 -0.76 -19.95
N LEU A 482 0.33 -0.16 -18.76
CA LEU A 482 -0.14 -0.77 -17.51
C LEU A 482 -1.66 -0.94 -17.47
N ILE A 483 -2.43 -0.11 -18.17
CA ILE A 483 -3.90 -0.13 -18.12
C ILE A 483 -4.45 -1.50 -18.55
N PRO A 484 -4.15 -2.03 -19.75
CA PRO A 484 -4.67 -3.33 -20.18
C PRO A 484 -4.00 -4.50 -19.45
N ILE A 485 -2.68 -4.46 -19.17
CA ILE A 485 -1.97 -5.53 -18.46
C ILE A 485 -2.60 -5.78 -17.08
N LEU A 486 -2.77 -4.73 -16.29
CA LEU A 486 -3.22 -4.85 -14.90
C LEU A 486 -4.74 -4.84 -14.77
N ALA A 487 -5.49 -4.47 -15.81
CA ALA A 487 -6.93 -4.78 -15.85
C ALA A 487 -7.16 -6.30 -15.76
N ASN A 488 -6.23 -7.08 -16.30
CA ASN A 488 -6.22 -8.54 -16.28
C ASN A 488 -5.19 -9.11 -15.31
N GLY A 489 -4.94 -8.42 -14.18
CA GLY A 489 -3.90 -8.77 -13.22
C GLY A 489 -3.98 -10.20 -12.64
N SER A 490 -5.18 -10.80 -12.60
CA SER A 490 -5.38 -12.19 -12.14
C SER A 490 -5.06 -13.24 -13.20
N LEU A 491 -4.99 -12.88 -14.48
CA LEU A 491 -4.63 -13.80 -15.56
C LEU A 491 -3.11 -14.02 -15.58
N THR A 492 -2.69 -15.10 -16.25
CA THR A 492 -1.28 -15.34 -16.53
C THR A 492 -0.73 -14.26 -17.47
N VAL A 493 0.58 -14.00 -17.42
CA VAL A 493 1.21 -12.99 -18.29
C VAL A 493 0.89 -13.22 -19.78
N PRO A 494 0.98 -14.45 -20.35
CA PRO A 494 0.60 -14.68 -21.74
C PRO A 494 -0.85 -14.31 -22.05
N GLN A 495 -1.79 -14.66 -21.16
CA GLN A 495 -3.21 -14.35 -21.33
C GLN A 495 -3.48 -12.84 -21.23
N ALA A 496 -2.83 -12.16 -20.27
CA ALA A 496 -2.94 -10.71 -20.12
C ALA A 496 -2.37 -9.96 -21.33
N LEU A 497 -1.21 -10.37 -21.85
CA LEU A 497 -0.64 -9.79 -23.08
C LEU A 497 -1.53 -10.03 -24.28
N GLY A 498 -2.08 -11.25 -24.45
CA GLY A 498 -3.01 -11.56 -25.53
C GLY A 498 -4.30 -10.72 -25.54
N SER A 499 -4.65 -10.10 -24.41
CA SER A 499 -5.77 -9.15 -24.32
C SER A 499 -5.43 -7.74 -24.82
N ILE A 500 -4.16 -7.39 -24.94
CA ILE A 500 -3.70 -6.07 -25.43
C ILE A 500 -3.86 -6.01 -26.95
N ALA A 501 -3.30 -7.00 -27.63
CA ALA A 501 -3.34 -7.14 -29.08
C ALA A 501 -3.14 -8.63 -29.47
N PRO A 502 -3.74 -9.09 -30.58
CA PRO A 502 -3.52 -10.44 -31.08
C PRO A 502 -2.03 -10.71 -31.32
N GLY A 503 -1.50 -11.79 -30.74
CA GLY A 503 -0.09 -12.17 -30.88
C GLY A 503 0.88 -11.49 -29.90
N ALA A 504 0.42 -10.57 -29.05
CA ALA A 504 1.29 -9.87 -28.09
C ALA A 504 1.93 -10.79 -27.04
N SER A 505 1.48 -12.04 -26.90
CA SER A 505 2.16 -13.05 -26.08
C SER A 505 3.57 -13.38 -26.59
N GLN A 506 3.90 -13.10 -27.86
CA GLN A 506 5.24 -13.26 -28.41
C GLN A 506 6.27 -12.30 -27.78
N LEU A 507 5.82 -11.18 -27.20
CA LEU A 507 6.69 -10.22 -26.50
C LEU A 507 7.45 -10.86 -25.33
N ILE A 508 7.00 -12.01 -24.84
CA ILE A 508 7.69 -12.77 -23.80
C ILE A 508 9.08 -13.25 -24.29
N GLU A 509 9.26 -13.47 -25.59
CA GLU A 509 10.55 -13.88 -26.18
C GLU A 509 11.58 -12.74 -26.14
N GLU A 510 11.12 -11.50 -26.30
CA GLU A 510 11.94 -10.29 -26.27
C GLU A 510 12.33 -9.83 -24.84
N VAL A 511 11.71 -10.42 -23.81
CA VAL A 511 11.96 -10.05 -22.41
C VAL A 511 12.43 -11.28 -21.61
N PRO A 512 13.73 -11.65 -21.68
CA PRO A 512 14.27 -12.82 -20.99
C PRO A 512 14.02 -12.84 -19.48
N ALA A 513 13.94 -11.67 -18.84
CA ALA A 513 13.66 -11.53 -17.41
C ALA A 513 12.32 -12.15 -16.99
N LEU A 514 11.35 -12.30 -17.91
CA LEU A 514 10.10 -13.03 -17.64
C LEU A 514 10.34 -14.49 -17.31
N ARG A 515 11.38 -15.11 -17.87
CA ARG A 515 11.76 -16.51 -17.65
C ARG A 515 12.85 -16.71 -16.61
N ASP A 516 13.22 -15.64 -15.90
CA ASP A 516 14.28 -15.67 -14.89
C ASP A 516 13.72 -15.42 -13.48
N PRO A 517 13.44 -16.48 -12.70
CA PRO A 517 13.16 -16.41 -11.27
C PRO A 517 14.10 -15.51 -10.45
N ALA A 518 15.39 -15.40 -10.78
CA ALA A 518 16.33 -14.52 -10.06
C ALA A 518 16.07 -13.03 -10.33
N LYS A 519 15.32 -12.70 -11.38
CA LYS A 519 14.78 -11.36 -11.67
C LYS A 519 13.30 -11.21 -11.31
N GLY A 520 12.68 -12.26 -10.77
CA GLY A 520 11.28 -12.29 -10.35
C GLY A 520 10.32 -12.78 -11.43
N GLY A 521 10.85 -13.33 -12.53
CA GLY A 521 10.14 -14.10 -13.54
C GLY A 521 9.81 -15.52 -13.06
N ARG A 522 9.40 -16.38 -14.00
CA ARG A 522 9.03 -17.79 -13.76
C ARG A 522 9.46 -18.67 -14.91
N LEU A 523 9.85 -19.93 -14.65
CA LEU A 523 10.09 -20.88 -15.75
C LEU A 523 8.77 -21.31 -16.41
N ASN A 524 7.74 -21.55 -15.59
CA ASN A 524 6.41 -21.89 -16.05
C ASN A 524 5.49 -20.65 -16.05
N MET A 525 5.10 -20.18 -17.23
CA MET A 525 4.24 -19.01 -17.39
C MET A 525 2.81 -19.21 -16.87
N ASP A 526 2.33 -20.46 -16.76
CA ASP A 526 1.02 -20.77 -16.18
C ASP A 526 0.94 -20.37 -14.70
N HIS A 527 2.10 -20.26 -14.04
CA HIS A 527 2.22 -19.87 -12.64
C HIS A 527 2.57 -18.39 -12.46
N PHE A 528 2.68 -17.62 -13.55
CA PHE A 528 3.07 -16.22 -13.51
C PHE A 528 1.90 -15.30 -13.87
N ARG A 529 1.31 -14.68 -12.85
CA ARG A 529 0.17 -13.76 -13.01
C ARG A 529 0.64 -12.33 -13.31
N ALA A 530 -0.12 -11.59 -14.10
CA ALA A 530 0.24 -10.24 -14.53
C ALA A 530 0.40 -9.26 -13.36
N ARG A 531 -0.36 -9.42 -12.27
CA ARG A 531 -0.20 -8.62 -11.03
C ARG A 531 1.14 -8.82 -10.30
N MET A 532 1.89 -9.85 -10.66
CA MET A 532 3.19 -10.17 -10.06
C MET A 532 4.39 -9.63 -10.84
N LEU A 533 4.14 -8.93 -11.95
CA LEU A 533 5.17 -8.26 -12.73
C LEU A 533 5.90 -7.21 -11.87
N ARG A 534 7.21 -7.08 -12.09
CA ARG A 534 8.07 -6.08 -11.42
C ARG A 534 8.40 -4.94 -12.39
N GLY A 535 8.84 -3.80 -11.84
CA GLY A 535 9.25 -2.63 -12.62
C GLY A 535 10.22 -2.97 -13.76
N GLU A 536 11.32 -3.67 -13.48
CA GLU A 536 12.32 -4.06 -14.50
C GLU A 536 11.71 -4.90 -15.64
N ILE A 537 10.81 -5.85 -15.32
CA ILE A 537 10.15 -6.69 -16.32
C ILE A 537 9.16 -5.86 -17.15
N LEU A 538 8.45 -4.93 -16.50
CA LEU A 538 7.52 -4.02 -17.18
C LEU A 538 8.24 -3.04 -18.09
N ASP A 539 9.38 -2.49 -17.69
CA ASP A 539 10.21 -1.65 -18.55
C ASP A 539 10.62 -2.43 -19.81
N GLY A 540 11.02 -3.69 -19.65
CA GLY A 540 11.29 -4.59 -20.78
C GLY A 540 10.07 -4.84 -21.67
N LEU A 541 8.89 -5.09 -21.09
CA LEU A 541 7.64 -5.30 -21.83
C LEU A 541 7.19 -4.04 -22.57
N VAL A 542 7.33 -2.86 -21.96
CA VAL A 542 7.00 -1.57 -22.59
C VAL A 542 7.93 -1.32 -23.77
N LYS A 543 9.23 -1.58 -23.60
CA LYS A 543 10.21 -1.49 -24.69
C LYS A 543 9.87 -2.47 -25.82
N ALA A 544 9.66 -3.75 -25.50
CA ALA A 544 9.34 -4.79 -26.47
C ALA A 544 8.05 -4.45 -27.23
N TYR A 545 7.00 -3.97 -26.55
CA TYR A 545 5.76 -3.54 -27.19
C TYR A 545 5.97 -2.35 -28.14
N ARG A 546 6.80 -1.38 -27.76
CA ARG A 546 7.13 -0.23 -28.63
C ARG A 546 7.89 -0.64 -29.87
N GLU A 547 8.81 -1.59 -29.75
CA GLU A 547 9.61 -2.09 -30.87
C GLU A 547 8.88 -3.15 -31.71
N TRP A 548 7.69 -3.59 -31.27
CA TRP A 548 6.96 -4.66 -31.91
C TRP A 548 6.38 -4.25 -33.27
N PRO A 549 6.78 -4.88 -34.38
CA PRO A 549 6.38 -4.47 -35.74
C PRO A 549 4.89 -4.68 -36.02
N PHE A 550 4.23 -5.55 -35.25
CA PHE A 550 2.81 -5.86 -35.41
C PHE A 550 1.91 -5.09 -34.44
N ARG A 551 2.46 -4.13 -33.67
CA ARG A 551 1.63 -3.32 -32.78
C ARG A 551 0.64 -2.48 -33.61
N PRO A 552 -0.61 -2.28 -33.16
CA PRO A 552 -1.55 -1.41 -33.85
C PRO A 552 -1.01 0.02 -33.96
N PRO A 553 -1.03 0.66 -35.14
CA PRO A 553 -0.51 2.02 -35.33
C PRO A 553 -1.15 3.05 -34.39
N GLU A 554 -2.42 2.87 -34.01
CA GLU A 554 -3.14 3.78 -33.12
C GLU A 554 -2.53 3.83 -31.70
N THR A 555 -1.77 2.79 -31.33
CA THR A 555 -1.12 2.67 -30.02
C THR A 555 0.17 3.49 -29.90
N ASP A 556 0.57 4.23 -30.95
CA ASP A 556 1.66 5.21 -30.89
C ASP A 556 1.28 6.47 -30.09
N HIS A 557 0.01 6.65 -29.72
CA HIS A 557 -0.36 7.73 -28.82
C HIS A 557 -0.06 7.34 -27.35
N PRO A 558 0.63 8.18 -26.55
CA PRO A 558 1.01 7.87 -25.16
C PRO A 558 -0.16 7.76 -24.16
N LYS A 559 -1.40 7.80 -24.65
CA LYS A 559 -2.66 7.75 -23.86
C LYS A 559 -3.74 6.94 -24.58
N TYR A 560 -3.34 6.05 -25.50
CA TYR A 560 -4.26 5.29 -26.34
C TYR A 560 -5.19 4.40 -25.50
N PHE A 561 -4.63 3.56 -24.62
CA PHE A 561 -5.42 2.65 -23.79
C PHE A 561 -6.26 3.41 -22.76
N GLN A 562 -5.76 4.54 -22.27
CA GLN A 562 -6.54 5.44 -21.44
C GLN A 562 -7.78 5.94 -22.18
N ALA A 563 -7.62 6.48 -23.40
CA ALA A 563 -8.72 6.98 -24.22
C ALA A 563 -9.74 5.88 -24.58
N MET A 564 -9.27 4.65 -24.86
CA MET A 564 -10.13 3.49 -25.07
C MET A 564 -10.97 3.16 -23.83
N SER A 565 -10.34 3.16 -22.65
CA SER A 565 -11.01 2.82 -21.40
C SER A 565 -12.06 3.84 -20.96
N THR A 566 -11.87 5.12 -21.31
CA THR A 566 -12.80 6.21 -20.98
C THR A 566 -13.82 6.48 -22.09
N GLY A 567 -13.78 5.73 -23.20
CA GLY A 567 -14.65 5.95 -24.36
C GLY A 567 -14.43 7.30 -25.05
N THR A 568 -13.27 7.93 -24.86
CA THR A 568 -12.96 9.29 -25.34
C THR A 568 -12.24 9.29 -26.70
N LEU A 569 -12.05 8.12 -27.30
CA LEU A 569 -11.50 8.01 -28.66
C LEU A 569 -12.50 8.53 -29.69
N MET A 570 -12.50 9.86 -29.87
CA MET A 570 -12.78 10.46 -31.18
C MET A 570 -11.62 10.05 -32.08
N LEU A 571 -11.78 8.93 -32.78
CA LEU A 571 -10.92 8.60 -33.91
C LEU A 571 -11.07 9.73 -34.91
N ASP A 572 -10.07 10.61 -34.98
CA ASP A 572 -9.88 11.48 -36.14
C ASP A 572 -9.56 10.55 -37.32
N ARG A 573 -10.61 10.02 -37.94
CA ARG A 573 -10.55 9.34 -39.23
C ARG A 573 -10.26 10.42 -40.26
N ARG A 574 -8.99 10.62 -40.58
CA ARG A 574 -8.58 11.21 -41.86
C ARG A 574 -7.71 10.22 -42.61
#